data_AF-A0A1A3NDK5-F1
#
_entry.id   AF-A0A1A3NDK5-F1
#
_cell.length_a   1.000
_cell.length_b   1.000
_cell.length_c   1.000
_cell.angle_alpha   90.00
_cell.angle_beta   90.00
_cell.angle_gamma   90.00
#
_symmetry.space_group_name_H-M   'P 1'
#
loop_
_entity.id
_entity.type
_entity.pdbx_description
1 polymer ?
#
loop_
_entity_poly.entity_id
_entity_poly.type
_entity_poly.pdbx_seq_one_letter_code
_entity_poly.pdbx_strand_id
1 'polypeptide(L)'
;MASVLSLVGAGIQACATATDSAGELVVQQHDRVLRRFTLQQLRDLPQIEIATPQSRGAQVQKGPTVRSILNAASTANPEWVRVEGRDPAQTLSASEITDLVILAVTKRNTVKLTGTQLPRDRWVRDVDRIAVNP
;
A
#
# COMPACT_ATOMS: atom_id res chain seq x y z
N MET A 1 -35.69 -48.25 3.97
CA MET A 1 -35.66 -47.42 5.18
C MET A 1 -34.22 -47.08 5.49
N ALA A 2 -33.97 -45.80 5.78
CA ALA A 2 -32.76 -45.19 6.36
C ALA A 2 -31.44 -45.25 5.59
N SER A 3 -31.22 -44.21 4.79
CA SER A 3 -29.93 -43.60 4.48
C SER A 3 -29.20 -43.12 5.74
N VAL A 4 -27.87 -43.25 5.79
CA VAL A 4 -26.99 -42.28 6.47
C VAL A 4 -25.71 -42.17 5.64
N LEU A 5 -25.53 -41.01 5.00
CA LEU A 5 -24.32 -40.64 4.27
C LEU A 5 -23.53 -39.70 5.19
N SER A 6 -22.47 -40.20 5.82
CA SER A 6 -21.56 -39.37 6.63
C SER A 6 -20.54 -38.70 5.71
N LEU A 7 -20.72 -37.40 5.43
CA LEU A 7 -19.67 -36.58 4.83
C LEU A 7 -18.62 -36.23 5.89
N VAL A 8 -17.42 -36.77 5.76
CA VAL A 8 -16.24 -36.32 6.49
C VAL A 8 -15.70 -35.06 5.81
N GLY A 9 -15.74 -33.94 6.51
CA GLY A 9 -15.17 -32.67 6.06
C GLY A 9 -13.64 -32.73 6.07
N ALA A 10 -13.04 -32.60 4.89
CA ALA A 10 -11.62 -32.31 4.74
C ALA A 10 -11.44 -30.79 4.56
N GLY A 11 -11.38 -30.06 5.68
CA GLY A 11 -10.92 -28.69 5.69
C GLY A 11 -9.41 -28.68 5.47
N ILE A 12 -8.96 -28.50 4.23
CA ILE A 12 -7.56 -28.22 3.93
C ILE A 12 -7.31 -26.80 4.43
N GLN A 13 -6.79 -26.68 5.65
CA GLN A 13 -6.21 -25.44 6.13
C GLN A 13 -5.02 -25.14 5.21
N ALA A 14 -5.18 -24.14 4.36
CA ALA A 14 -4.07 -23.55 3.65
C ALA A 14 -3.07 -23.07 4.72
N CYS A 15 -1.92 -23.74 4.80
CA CYS A 15 -0.72 -23.15 5.37
C CYS A 15 -0.41 -21.91 4.54
N ALA A 16 -1.00 -20.77 4.91
CA ALA A 16 -0.49 -19.47 4.54
C ALA A 16 0.86 -19.36 5.25
N THR A 17 1.93 -19.76 4.56
CA THR A 17 3.27 -19.34 4.91
C THR A 17 3.22 -17.83 4.98
N ALA A 18 3.24 -17.28 6.19
CA ALA A 18 3.53 -15.88 6.43
C ALA A 18 4.97 -15.66 5.98
N THR A 19 5.16 -15.55 4.67
CA THR A 19 6.42 -15.07 4.10
C THR A 19 6.61 -13.69 4.70
N ASP A 20 7.70 -13.53 5.43
CA ASP A 20 8.10 -12.32 6.12
C ASP A 20 7.90 -11.12 5.18
N SER A 21 6.75 -10.44 5.32
CA SER A 21 6.25 -9.45 4.36
C SER A 21 6.89 -8.08 4.58
N ALA A 22 7.98 -8.04 5.35
CA ALA A 22 8.67 -6.83 5.73
C ALA A 22 9.21 -6.12 4.47
N GLY A 23 8.54 -5.05 4.07
CA GLY A 23 8.90 -4.25 2.91
C GLY A 23 8.22 -4.66 1.60
N GLU A 24 7.26 -5.60 1.61
CA GLU A 24 6.37 -5.81 0.48
C GLU A 24 5.18 -4.83 0.56
N LEU A 25 4.81 -4.23 -0.58
CA LEU A 25 3.60 -3.44 -0.72
C LEU A 25 2.60 -4.22 -1.59
N VAL A 26 1.40 -4.42 -1.08
CA VAL A 26 0.30 -5.06 -1.81
C VAL A 26 -0.68 -4.00 -2.30
N VAL A 27 -0.94 -3.96 -3.61
CA VAL A 27 -2.07 -3.22 -4.19
C VAL A 27 -3.19 -4.20 -4.47
N GLN A 28 -4.37 -3.94 -3.93
CA GLN A 28 -5.55 -4.80 -4.05
C GLN A 28 -6.81 -4.00 -4.35
N GLN A 29 -7.81 -4.69 -4.89
CA GLN A 29 -9.17 -4.18 -5.05
C GLN A 29 -10.12 -5.25 -4.54
N HIS A 30 -10.94 -4.90 -3.53
CA HIS A 30 -11.67 -5.89 -2.72
C HIS A 30 -10.71 -6.99 -2.23
N ASP A 31 -11.05 -8.27 -2.47
CA ASP A 31 -10.25 -9.44 -2.10
C ASP A 31 -9.21 -9.83 -3.16
N ARG A 32 -9.13 -9.10 -4.28
CA ARG A 32 -8.20 -9.40 -5.37
C ARG A 32 -6.91 -8.61 -5.24
N VAL A 33 -5.80 -9.32 -5.08
CA VAL A 33 -4.46 -8.73 -5.24
C VAL A 33 -4.26 -8.38 -6.72
N LEU A 34 -4.01 -7.10 -6.99
CA LEU A 34 -3.71 -6.58 -8.32
C LEU A 34 -2.21 -6.69 -8.61
N ARG A 35 -1.39 -6.28 -7.62
CA ARG A 35 0.07 -6.37 -7.73
C ARG A 35 0.72 -6.41 -6.35
N ARG A 36 1.85 -7.10 -6.29
CA ARG A 36 2.80 -7.03 -5.18
C ARG A 36 4.06 -6.31 -5.64
N PHE A 37 4.61 -5.46 -4.79
CA PHE A 37 5.86 -4.75 -5.05
C PHE A 37 6.87 -5.08 -3.95
N THR A 38 8.06 -5.51 -4.36
CA THR A 38 9.23 -5.48 -3.48
C THR A 38 9.74 -4.06 -3.32
N LEU A 39 10.53 -3.79 -2.27
CA LEU A 39 11.21 -2.50 -2.11
C LEU A 39 12.06 -2.12 -3.32
N GLN A 40 12.72 -3.09 -3.96
CA GLN A 40 13.52 -2.82 -5.15
C GLN A 40 12.63 -2.35 -6.30
N GLN A 41 11.51 -3.03 -6.55
CA GLN A 41 10.56 -2.61 -7.58
C GLN A 41 9.99 -1.22 -7.30
N LEU A 42 9.75 -0.85 -6.04
CA LEU A 42 9.34 0.51 -5.68
C LEU A 42 10.42 1.55 -5.94
N ARG A 43 11.71 1.20 -5.80
CA ARG A 43 12.85 2.09 -6.13
C ARG A 43 13.05 2.23 -7.64
N ASP A 44 12.70 1.21 -8.40
CA ASP A 44 12.81 1.19 -9.87
C ASP A 44 11.68 1.98 -10.56
N LEU A 45 10.57 2.24 -9.86
CA LEU A 45 9.55 3.18 -10.34
C LEU A 45 10.12 4.61 -10.43
N PRO A 46 9.53 5.51 -11.26
CA PRO A 46 9.94 6.90 -11.32
C PRO A 46 9.96 7.56 -9.93
N GLN A 47 11.13 8.01 -9.48
CA GLN A 47 11.35 8.65 -8.19
C GLN A 47 11.25 10.16 -8.32
N ILE A 48 10.61 10.80 -7.35
CA ILE A 48 10.63 12.25 -7.20
C ILE A 48 11.10 12.65 -5.80
N GLU A 49 11.51 13.90 -5.65
CA GLU A 49 11.78 14.52 -4.35
C GLU A 49 10.75 15.60 -4.08
N ILE A 50 10.20 15.61 -2.86
CA ILE A 50 9.24 16.61 -2.42
C ILE A 50 9.70 17.27 -1.13
N ALA A 51 9.44 18.58 -1.01
CA ALA A 51 9.61 19.29 0.25
C ALA A 51 8.44 18.98 1.21
N THR A 52 8.78 18.69 2.46
CA THR A 52 7.86 18.42 3.57
C THR A 52 8.32 19.18 4.81
N PRO A 53 8.23 20.53 4.82
CA PRO A 53 8.68 21.35 5.94
C PRO A 53 7.99 20.99 7.28
N GLN A 54 6.78 20.42 7.23
CA GLN A 54 6.03 19.92 8.38
C GLN A 54 6.64 18.66 9.03
N SER A 55 7.60 18.01 8.37
CA SER A 55 8.36 16.90 8.92
C SER A 55 9.19 17.34 10.13
N ARG A 56 9.20 16.53 11.19
CA ARG A 56 10.19 16.66 12.28
C ARG A 56 11.52 15.96 11.97
N GLY A 57 11.56 15.15 10.91
CA GLY A 57 12.74 14.45 10.45
C GLY A 57 13.28 15.10 9.17
N ALA A 58 13.60 14.28 8.16
CA ALA A 58 14.00 14.80 6.85
C ALA A 58 12.90 15.71 6.28
N GLN A 59 13.28 16.93 5.88
CA GLN A 59 12.36 17.90 5.24
C GLN A 59 12.28 17.72 3.73
N VAL A 60 13.11 16.86 3.16
CA VAL A 60 12.96 16.36 1.78
C VAL A 60 12.66 14.86 1.85
N GLN A 61 11.67 14.42 1.09
CA GLN A 61 11.25 13.02 1.01
C GLN A 61 11.39 12.55 -0.44
N LYS A 62 11.81 11.31 -0.61
CA LYS A 62 12.05 10.70 -1.92
C LYS A 62 11.27 9.40 -2.06
N GLY A 63 10.60 9.22 -3.20
CA GLY A 63 9.84 8.02 -3.49
C GLY A 63 9.04 8.12 -4.79
N PRO A 64 8.43 7.01 -5.24
CA PRO A 64 7.42 7.05 -6.29
C PRO A 64 6.13 7.74 -5.81
N THR A 65 5.42 8.36 -6.75
CA THR A 65 4.07 8.89 -6.47
C THR A 65 3.09 7.75 -6.24
N VAL A 66 2.04 7.99 -5.44
CA VAL A 66 0.95 7.02 -5.30
C VAL A 66 0.34 6.72 -6.66
N ARG A 67 0.22 7.73 -7.54
CA ARG A 67 -0.23 7.59 -8.92
C ARG A 67 0.64 6.62 -9.75
N SER A 68 1.96 6.71 -9.67
CA SER A 68 2.84 5.83 -10.47
C SER A 68 2.77 4.38 -10.00
N ILE A 69 2.59 4.14 -8.69
CA ILE A 69 2.35 2.80 -8.13
C ILE A 69 1.04 2.22 -8.65
N LEU A 70 -0.05 3.00 -8.60
CA LEU A 70 -1.36 2.58 -9.09
C LEU A 70 -1.33 2.26 -10.59
N ASN A 71 -0.66 3.09 -11.38
CA ASN A 71 -0.47 2.84 -12.81
C ASN A 71 0.34 1.55 -13.05
N ALA A 72 1.40 1.32 -12.28
CA ALA A 72 2.17 0.08 -12.35
C ALA A 72 1.37 -1.15 -11.89
N ALA A 73 0.35 -0.98 -11.05
CA ALA A 73 -0.61 -2.01 -10.68
C ALA A 73 -1.78 -2.16 -11.67
N SER A 74 -1.72 -1.49 -12.83
CA SER A 74 -2.78 -1.46 -13.85
C SER A 74 -4.12 -0.90 -13.35
N THR A 75 -4.06 -0.01 -12.36
CA THR A 75 -5.19 0.77 -11.84
C THR A 75 -5.06 2.23 -12.26
N ALA A 76 -5.77 2.61 -13.31
CA ALA A 76 -5.86 4.00 -13.74
C ALA A 76 -7.04 4.70 -13.06
N ASN A 77 -6.82 5.93 -12.57
CA ASN A 77 -7.85 6.86 -12.10
C ASN A 77 -8.84 6.29 -11.06
N PRO A 78 -8.38 5.75 -9.92
CA PRO A 78 -9.30 5.34 -8.87
C PRO A 78 -10.02 6.53 -8.25
N GLU A 79 -11.26 6.31 -7.81
CA GLU A 79 -12.05 7.31 -7.09
C GLU A 79 -11.50 7.50 -5.67
N TRP A 80 -11.13 6.38 -5.04
CA TRP A 80 -10.65 6.33 -3.67
C TRP A 80 -9.52 5.32 -3.52
N VAL A 81 -8.55 5.66 -2.68
CA VAL A 81 -7.46 4.76 -2.31
C VAL A 81 -7.28 4.78 -0.81
N ARG A 82 -7.37 3.61 -0.17
CA ARG A 82 -7.04 3.45 1.25
C ARG A 82 -5.63 2.92 1.40
N VAL A 83 -4.80 3.68 2.09
CA VAL A 83 -3.40 3.35 2.38
C VAL A 83 -3.29 2.88 3.83
N GLU A 84 -2.73 1.69 4.03
CA GLU A 84 -2.66 1.01 5.32
C GLU A 84 -1.23 0.71 5.70
N GLY A 85 -0.98 0.65 7.00
CA GLY A 85 0.32 0.37 7.58
C GLY A 85 0.23 0.44 9.10
N ARG A 86 1.33 0.81 9.76
CA ARG A 86 1.42 0.88 11.23
C ARG A 86 0.55 1.98 11.85
N ASP A 87 0.39 3.09 11.15
CA ASP A 87 -0.39 4.24 11.64
C ASP A 87 -1.84 4.15 11.15
N PRO A 88 -2.78 4.96 11.70
CA PRO A 88 -4.16 4.97 11.24
C PRO A 88 -4.25 5.13 9.72
N ALA A 89 -4.91 4.17 9.08
CA ALA A 89 -5.05 4.13 7.64
C ALA A 89 -5.73 5.40 7.10
N GLN A 90 -5.33 5.80 5.89
CA GLN A 90 -5.80 7.02 5.26
C GLN A 90 -6.48 6.71 3.95
N THR A 91 -7.69 7.24 3.78
CA THR A 91 -8.34 7.27 2.47
C THR A 91 -7.98 8.57 1.77
N LEU A 92 -7.52 8.46 0.54
CA LEU A 92 -7.24 9.55 -0.38
C LEU A 92 -8.29 9.53 -1.48
N SER A 93 -8.88 10.69 -1.77
CA SER A 93 -9.72 10.86 -2.95
C SER A 93 -8.89 10.96 -4.23
N ALA A 94 -9.53 10.82 -5.39
CA ALA A 94 -8.92 11.07 -6.69
C ALA A 94 -8.21 12.44 -6.77
N SER A 95 -8.76 13.49 -6.14
CA SER A 95 -8.15 14.84 -6.15
C SER A 95 -6.94 14.96 -5.23
N GLU A 96 -6.82 14.10 -4.23
CA GLU A 96 -5.66 14.05 -3.33
C GLU A 96 -4.50 13.22 -3.91
N ILE A 97 -4.77 12.32 -4.86
CA ILE A 97 -3.75 11.52 -5.56
C ILE A 97 -3.06 12.41 -6.62
N THR A 98 -2.18 13.30 -6.14
CA THR A 98 -1.39 14.21 -6.97
C THR A 98 0.07 13.75 -7.10
N ASP A 99 0.84 14.47 -7.92
CA ASP A 99 2.28 14.22 -8.06
C ASP A 99 3.09 14.66 -6.83
N LEU A 100 2.45 15.17 -5.78
CA LEU A 100 3.09 15.55 -4.51
C LEU A 100 2.72 14.61 -3.35
N VAL A 101 2.03 13.51 -3.62
CA VAL A 101 1.79 12.42 -2.66
C VAL A 101 2.58 11.21 -3.08
N ILE A 102 3.51 10.80 -2.21
CA ILE A 102 4.47 9.75 -2.49
C ILE A 102 4.44 8.66 -1.42
N LEU A 103 4.98 7.50 -1.81
CA LEU A 103 5.43 6.48 -0.89
C LEU A 103 6.95 6.57 -0.74
N ALA A 104 7.42 7.24 0.31
CA ALA A 104 8.84 7.40 0.56
C ALA A 104 9.46 6.11 1.11
N VAL A 105 10.57 5.65 0.50
CA VAL A 105 11.35 4.52 1.04
C VAL A 105 12.24 5.03 2.16
N THR A 106 12.07 4.50 3.37
CA THR A 106 12.79 4.95 4.57
C THR A 106 14.16 4.28 4.69
N LYS A 107 15.02 4.85 5.54
CA LYS A 107 16.33 4.25 5.90
C LYS A 107 16.21 2.87 6.55
N ARG A 108 15.03 2.52 7.08
CA ARG A 108 14.76 1.20 7.69
C ARG A 108 14.23 0.19 6.68
N ASN A 109 14.30 0.49 5.38
CA ASN A 109 13.75 -0.37 4.33
C ASN A 109 12.24 -0.62 4.54
N THR A 110 11.51 0.42 4.93
CA THR A 110 10.04 0.42 4.97
C THR A 110 9.50 1.54 4.09
N VAL A 111 8.19 1.56 3.89
CA VAL A 111 7.52 2.55 3.04
C VAL A 111 6.70 3.51 3.90
N LYS A 112 6.64 4.79 3.54
CA LYS A 112 5.87 5.81 4.26
C LYS A 112 5.04 6.65 3.28
N LEU A 113 3.73 6.71 3.49
CA LEU A 113 2.86 7.70 2.86
C LEU A 113 3.18 9.09 3.40
N THR A 114 3.47 10.02 2.50
CA THR A 114 3.76 11.41 2.82
C THR A 114 3.44 12.30 1.63
N GLY A 115 3.22 13.60 1.86
CA GLY A 115 3.01 14.54 0.78
C GLY A 115 3.12 15.99 1.23
N THR A 116 3.39 16.90 0.30
CA THR A 116 3.48 18.34 0.61
C THR A 116 2.15 18.87 1.14
N GLN A 117 1.03 18.51 0.49
CA GLN A 117 -0.31 18.91 0.94
C GLN A 117 -0.90 18.02 2.04
N LEU A 118 -0.25 16.92 2.42
CA LEU A 118 -0.76 16.04 3.47
C LEU A 118 -0.27 16.52 4.84
N PRO A 119 -1.20 16.82 5.78
CA PRO A 119 -0.80 17.13 7.15
C PRO A 119 -0.16 15.88 7.78
N ARG A 120 0.74 16.10 8.74
CA ARG A 120 1.63 15.04 9.26
C ARG A 120 0.88 13.92 9.98
N ASP A 121 -0.27 14.22 10.57
CA ASP A 121 -1.17 13.25 11.20
C ASP A 121 -1.83 12.28 10.20
N ARG A 122 -1.86 12.65 8.91
CA ARG A 122 -2.28 11.77 7.81
C ARG A 122 -1.12 11.04 7.12
N TRP A 123 0.06 11.03 7.72
CA TRP A 123 1.16 10.21 7.21
C TRP A 123 1.05 8.80 7.77
N VAL A 124 1.26 7.80 6.92
CA VAL A 124 1.20 6.39 7.30
C VAL A 124 2.59 5.80 7.18
N ARG A 125 3.14 5.29 8.28
CA ARG A 125 4.44 4.60 8.29
C ARG A 125 4.27 3.10 8.12
N ASP A 126 5.33 2.50 7.60
CA ASP A 126 5.45 1.07 7.38
C ASP A 126 4.24 0.56 6.58
N VAL A 127 3.97 1.26 5.47
CA VAL A 127 2.87 0.96 4.53
C VAL A 127 3.12 -0.39 3.89
N ASP A 128 2.12 -1.26 3.98
CA ASP A 128 2.14 -2.62 3.43
C ASP A 128 0.96 -2.90 2.49
N ARG A 129 -0.09 -2.07 2.51
CA ARG A 129 -1.27 -2.24 1.65
C ARG A 129 -1.81 -0.93 1.10
N ILE A 130 -2.24 -0.99 -0.16
CA ILE A 130 -3.07 -0.02 -0.86
C ILE A 130 -4.32 -0.75 -1.34
N ALA A 131 -5.48 -0.38 -0.81
CA ALA A 131 -6.78 -0.85 -1.29
C ALA A 131 -7.40 0.20 -2.23
N VAL A 132 -7.78 -0.23 -3.43
CA VAL A 132 -8.32 0.60 -4.50
C VAL A 132 -9.84 0.47 -4.53
N ASN A 133 -10.54 1.61 -4.52
CA ASN A 133 -12.00 1.72 -4.46
C ASN A 133 -12.62 0.75 -3.42
N PRO A 134 -12.18 0.82 -2.15
CA PRO A 134 -12.70 -0.04 -1.08
C PRO A 134 -14.12 0.32 -0.66
#